data_AF-A0A7S4U626-F1
#
_entry.id   AF-A0A7S4U626-F1
#
_cell.length_a   1.000
_cell.length_b   1.000
_cell.length_c   1.000
_cell.angle_alpha   90.00
_cell.angle_beta   90.00
_cell.angle_gamma   90.00
#
_symmetry.space_group_name_H-M   'P 1'
#
loop_
_entity.id
_entity.type
_entity.pdbx_description
1 polymer ?
#
loop_
_entity_poly.entity_id
_entity_poly.type
_entity_poly.pdbx_seq_one_letter_code
_entity_poly.pdbx_strand_id
1 'polypeptide(L)'
;ICQFILVLVQTLDRAGSSDAFREWVPQCQDCVRKFKKRCNLPDEILDLVESFQNMADEAEIREMEVQREKTQALVEKERAELLSAQLGVSIPVEHPPGPGSLFSDEGPRHDNDKEFFREIAVLPTKNEIETTLKANHEPFLPRLSDAQVYCTNETDRLLDRNFRLLRYELLYPLSLAISHLTEHFSYLEDFNSLNPSKPPSSSSSSSSSSSSSSSSS
;
A
#
# COMPACT_ATOMS: atom_id res chain seq x y z
N ILE A 1 11.24 -52.89 28.33
CA ILE A 1 11.75 -51.57 27.87
C ILE A 1 11.07 -51.17 26.56
N CYS A 2 11.19 -51.93 25.47
CA CYS A 2 10.58 -51.58 24.17
C CYS A 2 9.05 -51.43 24.21
N GLN A 3 8.33 -52.28 24.96
CA GLN A 3 6.87 -52.16 25.11
C GLN A 3 6.43 -50.90 25.86
N PHE A 4 7.19 -50.48 26.87
CA PHE A 4 6.89 -49.26 27.63
C PHE A 4 7.11 -48.02 26.76
N ILE A 5 8.20 -47.99 25.99
CA ILE A 5 8.51 -46.90 25.06
C ILE A 5 7.48 -46.85 23.92
N LEU A 6 7.08 -47.99 23.37
CA LEU A 6 6.03 -48.06 22.33
C LEU A 6 4.68 -47.56 22.85
N VAL A 7 4.28 -47.98 24.05
CA VAL A 7 3.06 -47.47 24.68
C VAL A 7 3.19 -45.98 24.94
N LEU A 8 4.33 -45.49 25.43
CA LEU A 8 4.57 -44.06 25.62
C LEU A 8 4.39 -43.30 24.30
N VAL A 9 5.10 -43.69 23.23
CA VAL A 9 5.03 -43.06 21.89
C VAL A 9 3.61 -43.08 21.32
N GLN A 10 2.88 -44.19 21.44
CA GLN A 10 1.49 -44.29 20.98
C GLN A 10 0.52 -43.45 21.80
N THR A 11 0.78 -43.29 23.10
CA THR A 11 -0.02 -42.42 23.97
C THR A 11 0.28 -40.95 23.67
N LEU A 12 1.53 -40.63 23.30
CA LEU A 12 1.99 -39.29 22.92
C LEU A 12 1.42 -38.84 21.56
N ASP A 13 1.39 -39.72 20.56
CA ASP A 13 0.77 -39.48 19.25
C ASP A 13 -0.73 -39.16 19.36
N ARG A 14 -1.40 -39.75 20.37
CA ARG A 14 -2.81 -39.47 20.68
C ARG A 14 -3.03 -38.24 21.55
N ALA A 15 -2.01 -37.76 22.28
CA ALA A 15 -2.13 -36.72 23.30
C ALA A 15 -1.73 -35.31 22.81
N GLY A 16 -1.40 -35.16 21.51
CA GLY A 16 -0.89 -33.93 20.90
C GLY A 16 -1.79 -32.67 20.94
N SER A 17 -2.75 -32.58 21.87
CA SER A 17 -3.59 -31.40 22.05
C SER A 17 -4.27 -31.30 23.44
N SER A 18 -3.69 -31.83 24.52
CA SER A 18 -4.34 -31.81 25.85
C SER A 18 -3.45 -31.25 26.96
N ASP A 19 -4.00 -30.37 27.79
CA ASP A 19 -3.39 -29.86 29.04
C ASP A 19 -2.82 -30.99 29.94
N ALA A 20 -3.40 -32.19 29.86
CA ALA A 20 -2.92 -33.37 30.56
C ALA A 20 -1.48 -33.75 30.17
N PHE A 21 -1.04 -33.42 28.96
CA PHE A 21 0.33 -33.68 28.51
C PHE A 21 1.34 -32.79 29.27
N ARG A 22 1.01 -31.52 29.52
CA ARG A 22 1.86 -30.56 30.25
C ARG A 22 2.14 -31.00 31.69
N GLU A 23 1.15 -31.60 32.36
CA GLU A 23 1.33 -32.11 33.73
C GLU A 23 2.14 -33.41 33.79
N TRP A 24 2.13 -34.21 32.71
CA TRP A 24 2.70 -35.55 32.69
C TRP A 24 4.16 -35.60 32.23
N VAL A 25 4.58 -34.68 31.36
CA VAL A 25 5.95 -34.60 30.83
C VAL A 25 7.01 -34.52 31.94
N PRO A 26 6.91 -33.63 32.95
CA PRO A 26 7.91 -33.54 34.02
C PRO A 26 8.04 -34.83 34.82
N GLN A 27 6.91 -35.53 35.04
CA GLN A 27 6.87 -36.80 35.79
C GLN A 27 7.55 -37.93 35.01
N CYS A 28 7.30 -38.00 33.70
CA CYS A 28 7.97 -38.94 32.81
C CYS A 28 9.48 -38.71 32.77
N GLN A 29 9.93 -37.46 32.69
CA GLN A 29 11.37 -37.12 32.73
C GLN A 29 12.03 -37.56 34.04
N ASP A 30 11.37 -37.34 35.16
CA ASP A 30 11.85 -37.73 36.48
C ASP A 30 11.98 -39.25 36.59
N CYS A 31 11.00 -39.99 36.06
CA CYS A 31 11.05 -41.43 35.95
C CYS A 31 12.22 -41.90 35.07
N VAL A 32 12.41 -41.32 33.88
CA VAL A 32 13.51 -41.70 32.97
C VAL A 32 14.88 -41.36 33.55
N ARG A 33 15.06 -40.20 34.20
CA ARG A 33 16.31 -39.82 34.90
C ARG A 33 16.64 -40.80 36.05
N LYS A 34 15.64 -41.17 36.85
CA LYS A 34 15.80 -42.16 37.95
C LYS A 34 16.13 -43.54 37.39
N PHE A 35 15.55 -43.92 36.26
CA PHE A 35 15.78 -45.20 35.61
C PHE A 35 17.18 -45.27 34.96
N LYS A 36 17.64 -44.20 34.28
CA LYS A 36 19.00 -44.08 33.72
C LYS A 36 20.06 -44.30 34.81
N LYS A 37 19.91 -43.61 35.95
CA LYS A 37 20.83 -43.75 37.10
C LYS A 37 20.91 -45.17 37.65
N ARG A 38 19.84 -45.96 37.56
CA ARG A 38 19.80 -47.33 38.07
C ARG A 38 20.26 -48.39 37.06
N CYS A 39 20.07 -48.14 35.76
CA CYS A 39 20.20 -49.16 34.73
C CYS A 39 21.28 -48.88 33.69
N ASN A 40 22.07 -47.80 33.82
CA ASN A 40 23.18 -47.45 32.93
C ASN A 40 22.76 -47.38 31.45
N LEU A 41 21.62 -46.75 31.18
CA LEU A 41 21.05 -46.64 29.84
C LEU A 41 21.92 -45.77 28.90
N PRO A 42 21.93 -46.06 27.58
CA PRO A 42 22.58 -45.23 26.56
C PRO A 42 22.04 -43.80 26.53
N ASP A 43 22.90 -42.85 26.14
CA ASP A 43 22.57 -41.42 26.07
C ASP A 43 21.47 -41.11 25.04
N GLU A 44 21.29 -41.96 24.03
CA GLU A 44 20.25 -41.87 23.00
C GLU A 44 18.82 -41.81 23.57
N ILE A 45 18.60 -42.33 24.79
CA ILE A 45 17.29 -42.26 25.47
C ILE A 45 17.05 -40.88 26.10
N LEU A 46 18.10 -40.12 26.44
CA LEU A 46 17.96 -38.74 26.87
C LEU A 46 17.65 -37.81 25.70
N ASP A 47 18.29 -38.02 24.55
CA ASP A 47 18.03 -37.25 23.33
C ASP A 47 16.56 -37.38 22.91
N LEU A 48 15.98 -38.58 23.06
CA LEU A 48 14.57 -38.82 22.81
C LEU A 48 13.67 -38.03 23.78
N VAL A 49 14.03 -37.94 25.06
CA VAL A 49 13.29 -37.17 26.07
C VAL A 49 13.40 -35.67 25.83
N GLU A 50 14.56 -35.17 25.42
CA GLU A 50 14.78 -33.78 25.05
C GLU A 50 14.01 -33.40 23.78
N SER A 51 13.96 -34.30 22.79
CA SER A 51 13.11 -34.14 21.61
C SER A 51 11.62 -34.04 21.97
N PHE A 52 11.15 -34.78 22.99
CA PHE A 52 9.77 -34.65 23.46
C PHE A 52 9.50 -33.30 24.14
N GLN A 53 10.48 -32.76 24.87
CA GLN A 53 10.38 -31.44 25.49
C GLN A 53 10.24 -30.35 24.42
N ASN A 54 11.11 -30.38 23.40
CA ASN A 54 11.08 -29.41 22.30
C ASN A 54 9.75 -29.45 21.54
N MET A 55 9.15 -30.62 21.35
CA MET A 55 7.83 -30.73 20.73
C MET A 55 6.70 -30.16 21.60
N ALA A 56 6.80 -30.29 22.93
CA ALA A 56 5.84 -29.70 23.85
C ALA A 56 5.93 -28.17 23.85
N ASP A 57 7.16 -27.63 23.88
CA ASP A 57 7.43 -26.19 23.87
C ASP A 57 6.99 -25.56 22.53
N GLU A 58 7.26 -26.23 21.40
CA GLU A 58 6.79 -25.82 20.06
C GLU A 58 5.27 -25.78 19.94
N ALA A 59 4.56 -26.72 20.58
CA ALA A 59 3.11 -26.72 20.60
C ALA A 59 2.55 -25.52 21.38
N GLU A 60 3.19 -25.15 22.50
CA GLU A 60 2.82 -23.99 23.31
C GLU A 60 3.05 -22.66 22.57
N ILE A 61 4.15 -22.55 21.82
CA ILE A 61 4.44 -21.39 20.97
C ILE A 61 3.36 -21.22 19.92
N ARG A 62 3.00 -22.29 19.20
CA ARG A 62 1.94 -22.24 18.17
C ARG A 62 0.58 -21.87 18.77
N GLU A 63 0.26 -22.38 19.96
CA GLU A 63 -1.01 -22.05 20.61
C GLU A 63 -1.06 -20.58 21.04
N MET A 64 0.04 -20.03 21.57
CA MET A 64 0.15 -18.60 21.88
C MET A 64 0.04 -17.73 20.62
N GLU A 65 0.62 -18.14 19.50
CA GLU A 65 0.52 -17.41 18.22
C GLU A 65 -0.91 -17.40 17.70
N VAL A 66 -1.60 -18.54 17.71
CA VAL A 66 -3.02 -18.63 17.33
C VAL A 66 -3.89 -17.76 18.24
N GLN A 67 -3.62 -17.74 19.55
CA GLN A 67 -4.35 -16.87 20.48
C GLN A 67 -4.04 -15.38 20.25
N ARG A 68 -2.79 -15.04 19.94
CA ARG A 68 -2.39 -13.67 19.61
C ARG A 68 -3.08 -13.18 18.33
N GLU A 69 -3.13 -14.00 17.29
CA GLU A 69 -3.85 -13.67 16.05
C GLU A 69 -5.35 -13.49 16.30
N LYS A 70 -5.98 -14.38 17.06
CA LYS A 70 -7.39 -14.24 17.46
C LYS A 70 -7.64 -12.95 18.24
N THR A 71 -6.73 -12.60 19.15
CA THR A 71 -6.83 -11.36 19.95
C THR A 71 -6.63 -10.12 19.07
N GLN A 72 -5.67 -10.15 18.15
CA GLN A 72 -5.46 -9.06 17.18
C GLN A 72 -6.69 -8.87 16.29
N ALA A 73 -7.28 -9.95 15.76
CA ALA A 73 -8.49 -9.89 14.95
C ALA A 73 -9.70 -9.32 15.73
N LEU A 74 -9.84 -9.66 17.01
CA LEU A 74 -10.87 -9.09 17.89
C LEU A 74 -10.67 -7.59 18.11
N VAL A 75 -9.43 -7.16 18.37
CA VAL A 75 -9.10 -5.74 18.56
C VAL A 75 -9.32 -4.94 17.28
N GLU A 76 -8.97 -5.49 16.11
CA GLU A 76 -9.23 -4.83 14.83
C GLU A 76 -10.72 -4.73 14.53
N LYS A 77 -11.49 -5.78 14.84
CA LYS A 77 -12.95 -5.76 14.72
C LYS A 77 -13.58 -4.69 15.60
N GLU A 78 -13.20 -4.63 16.88
CA GLU A 78 -13.71 -3.63 17.82
C GLU A 78 -13.31 -2.21 17.40
N ARG A 79 -12.09 -2.02 16.91
CA ARG A 79 -11.63 -0.74 16.36
C ARG A 79 -12.44 -0.31 15.14
N ALA A 80 -12.79 -1.24 14.24
CA ALA A 80 -13.63 -0.97 13.07
C ALA A 80 -15.07 -0.61 13.47
N GLU A 81 -15.64 -1.31 14.44
CA GLU A 81 -16.96 -1.02 15.00
C GLU A 81 -16.98 0.36 15.65
N LEU A 82 -15.97 0.71 16.47
CA LEU A 82 -15.86 2.04 17.08
C LEU A 82 -15.71 3.15 16.03
N LEU A 83 -14.91 2.94 14.98
CA LEU A 83 -14.77 3.89 13.88
C LEU A 83 -16.11 4.12 13.15
N SER A 84 -16.88 3.05 12.94
CA SER A 84 -18.21 3.15 12.33
C SER A 84 -19.23 3.88 13.22
N ALA A 85 -19.17 3.66 14.54
CA ALA A 85 -20.08 4.29 15.50
C ALA A 85 -19.74 5.77 15.76
N GLN A 86 -18.44 6.11 15.80
CA GLN A 86 -17.96 7.47 16.07
C GLN A 86 -18.23 8.44 14.92
N LEU A 87 -18.27 7.95 13.67
CA LEU A 87 -18.52 8.79 12.51
C LEU A 87 -20.01 9.04 12.26
N GLY A 88 -20.92 8.19 12.75
CA GLY A 88 -22.37 8.46 12.70
C GLY A 88 -22.95 8.74 11.31
N VAL A 89 -22.23 8.41 10.24
CA VAL A 89 -22.68 8.62 8.87
C VAL A 89 -23.11 7.27 8.31
N SER A 90 -24.41 7.10 8.09
CA SER A 90 -24.90 6.18 7.06
C SER A 90 -24.50 6.76 5.71
N ILE A 91 -23.22 6.68 5.35
CA ILE A 91 -22.80 6.88 3.97
C ILE A 91 -23.37 5.66 3.27
N PRO A 92 -24.24 5.81 2.25
CA PRO A 92 -24.47 4.70 1.33
C PRO A 92 -23.09 4.19 0.97
N VAL A 93 -22.82 2.90 1.16
CA VAL A 93 -21.57 2.29 0.67
C VAL A 93 -21.68 2.25 -0.85
N GLU A 94 -21.70 3.42 -1.49
CA GLU A 94 -21.23 3.56 -2.85
C GLU A 94 -19.75 3.24 -2.74
N HIS A 95 -19.41 2.03 -3.15
CA HIS A 95 -18.03 1.68 -3.40
C HIS A 95 -17.46 2.81 -4.27
N PRO A 96 -16.38 3.50 -3.83
CA PRO A 96 -15.79 4.53 -4.66
C PRO A 96 -15.49 3.93 -6.04
N PRO A 97 -15.82 4.65 -7.12
CA PRO A 97 -15.76 4.09 -8.46
C PRO A 97 -14.34 3.62 -8.76
N GLY A 98 -14.23 2.37 -9.23
CA GLY A 98 -12.97 1.65 -9.34
C GLY A 98 -12.06 2.17 -10.45
N PRO A 99 -10.91 1.51 -10.67
CA PRO A 99 -10.01 1.85 -11.77
C PRO A 99 -10.58 1.48 -13.14
N GLY A 100 -10.17 2.19 -14.18
CA GLY A 100 -10.54 1.87 -15.57
C GLY A 100 -12.05 1.83 -15.83
N SER A 101 -12.53 0.74 -16.46
CA SER A 101 -13.96 0.53 -16.76
C SER A 101 -14.84 0.41 -15.52
N LEU A 102 -14.25 0.22 -14.34
CA LEU A 102 -15.00 0.20 -13.08
C LEU A 102 -15.34 1.61 -12.57
N PHE A 103 -14.92 2.66 -13.28
CA PHE A 103 -15.21 4.05 -12.90
C PHE A 103 -16.67 4.44 -13.16
N SER A 104 -17.16 4.24 -14.38
CA SER A 104 -18.53 4.55 -14.77
C SER A 104 -18.92 3.84 -16.06
N ASP A 105 -20.21 3.84 -16.38
CA ASP A 105 -20.74 3.34 -17.67
C ASP A 105 -20.21 4.12 -18.88
N GLU A 106 -19.69 5.34 -18.66
CA GLU A 106 -19.08 6.18 -19.69
C GLU A 106 -17.60 5.81 -19.97
N GLY A 107 -17.01 4.94 -19.15
CA GLY A 107 -15.66 4.43 -19.30
C GLY A 107 -14.61 5.09 -18.41
N PRO A 108 -13.32 4.91 -18.71
CA PRO A 108 -12.22 5.35 -17.85
C PRO A 108 -12.07 6.89 -17.83
N ARG A 109 -11.48 7.43 -16.75
CA ARG A 109 -11.23 8.88 -16.60
C ARG A 109 -10.30 9.43 -17.69
N HIS A 110 -9.35 8.63 -18.14
CA HIS A 110 -8.37 8.94 -19.18
C HIS A 110 -7.87 7.66 -19.84
N ASP A 111 -7.10 7.78 -20.92
CA ASP A 111 -6.54 6.65 -21.68
C ASP A 111 -5.64 5.74 -20.83
N ASN A 112 -4.96 6.30 -19.83
CA ASN A 112 -4.06 5.61 -18.92
C ASN A 112 -4.73 5.10 -17.62
N ASP A 113 -6.04 5.26 -17.48
CA ASP A 113 -6.80 4.74 -16.34
C ASP A 113 -7.20 3.30 -16.65
N LYS A 114 -6.39 2.35 -16.17
CA LYS A 114 -6.55 0.91 -16.42
C LYS A 114 -6.95 0.17 -15.15
N GLU A 115 -7.71 -0.91 -15.30
CA GLU A 115 -8.07 -1.80 -14.19
C GLU A 115 -6.82 -2.43 -13.56
N PHE A 116 -5.89 -2.93 -14.39
CA PHE A 116 -4.64 -3.54 -13.94
C PHE A 116 -3.47 -2.55 -13.99
N PHE A 117 -2.76 -2.35 -12.87
CA PHE A 117 -1.61 -1.42 -12.85
C PHE A 117 -0.52 -1.74 -13.86
N ARG A 118 -0.36 -3.02 -14.24
CA ARG A 118 0.66 -3.47 -15.20
C ARG A 118 0.45 -2.92 -16.61
N GLU A 119 -0.77 -2.46 -16.90
CA GLU A 119 -1.13 -1.86 -18.19
C GLU A 119 -1.03 -0.33 -18.17
N ILE A 120 -0.80 0.27 -17.00
CA ILE A 120 -0.63 1.71 -16.86
C ILE A 120 0.76 2.09 -17.36
N ALA A 121 0.82 3.02 -18.30
CA ALA A 121 2.07 3.58 -18.77
C ALA A 121 2.77 4.34 -17.64
N VAL A 122 4.08 4.08 -17.46
CA VAL A 122 4.90 4.72 -16.42
C VAL A 122 4.92 6.23 -16.58
N LEU A 123 5.06 6.74 -17.80
CA LEU A 123 4.97 8.18 -18.07
C LEU A 123 3.50 8.61 -18.17
N PRO A 124 3.15 9.81 -17.70
CA PRO A 124 1.82 10.36 -17.94
C PRO A 124 1.55 10.57 -19.42
N THR A 125 0.32 10.29 -19.81
CA THR A 125 -0.18 10.64 -21.14
C THR A 125 -0.64 12.10 -21.15
N LYS A 126 -0.75 12.68 -22.33
CA LYS A 126 -1.32 14.02 -22.49
C LYS A 126 -2.76 14.07 -21.96
N ASN A 127 -3.56 13.05 -22.27
CA ASN A 127 -4.95 12.97 -21.84
C ASN A 127 -5.07 12.85 -20.30
N GLU A 128 -4.18 12.10 -19.65
CA GLU A 128 -4.11 12.02 -18.19
C GLU A 128 -3.82 13.40 -17.57
N ILE A 129 -2.86 14.14 -18.10
CA ILE A 129 -2.55 15.50 -17.63
C ILE A 129 -3.77 16.43 -17.82
N GLU A 130 -4.36 16.43 -19.02
CA GLU A 130 -5.54 17.26 -19.32
C GLU A 130 -6.74 16.92 -18.44
N THR A 131 -6.96 15.64 -18.13
CA THR A 131 -8.01 15.21 -17.20
C THR A 131 -7.70 15.67 -15.77
N THR A 132 -6.46 15.56 -15.32
CA THR A 132 -6.06 15.96 -13.95
C THR A 132 -6.20 17.48 -13.72
N LEU A 133 -6.06 18.28 -14.78
CA LEU A 133 -6.28 19.74 -14.73
C LEU A 133 -7.78 20.13 -14.63
N LYS A 134 -8.71 19.20 -14.88
CA LYS A 134 -10.14 19.47 -14.75
C LYS A 134 -10.59 19.25 -13.30
N ALA A 135 -11.18 20.27 -12.68
CA ALA A 135 -11.61 20.28 -11.29
C ALA A 135 -12.56 19.14 -10.87
N ASN A 136 -13.22 18.46 -11.83
CA ASN A 136 -14.22 17.41 -11.56
C ASN A 136 -13.66 15.98 -11.66
N HIS A 137 -12.37 15.79 -11.95
CA HIS A 137 -11.78 14.46 -12.13
C HIS A 137 -10.69 14.19 -11.08
N GLU A 138 -11.10 13.67 -9.92
CA GLU A 138 -10.16 13.15 -8.93
C GLU A 138 -9.56 11.81 -9.39
N PRO A 139 -8.24 11.61 -9.30
CA PRO A 139 -7.63 10.33 -9.64
C PRO A 139 -8.07 9.23 -8.68
N PHE A 140 -8.11 7.99 -9.18
CA PHE A 140 -8.40 6.84 -8.33
C PHE A 140 -7.27 6.59 -7.34
N LEU A 141 -7.57 6.74 -6.03
CA LEU A 141 -6.66 6.47 -4.93
C LEU A 141 -7.13 5.23 -4.14
N PRO A 142 -6.37 4.12 -4.19
CA PRO A 142 -6.73 2.89 -3.49
C PRO A 142 -6.75 3.08 -1.96
N ARG A 143 -7.85 2.72 -1.29
CA ARG A 143 -7.99 2.77 0.17
C ARG A 143 -7.62 1.44 0.82
N LEU A 144 -7.25 1.48 2.10
CA LEU A 144 -6.92 0.29 2.90
C LEU A 144 -8.11 -0.69 3.02
N SER A 145 -9.33 -0.16 3.08
CA SER A 145 -10.58 -0.92 3.17
C SER A 145 -11.08 -1.42 1.82
N ASP A 146 -10.46 -1.01 0.71
CA ASP A 146 -10.84 -1.50 -0.61
C ASP A 146 -10.35 -2.94 -0.69
N ALA A 147 -11.24 -3.88 -0.40
CA ALA A 147 -11.14 -5.23 -0.91
C ALA A 147 -11.20 -5.10 -2.45
N GLN A 148 -10.07 -4.78 -3.06
CA GLN A 148 -9.95 -4.56 -4.50
C GLN A 148 -10.38 -5.83 -5.22
N VAL A 149 -11.64 -5.89 -5.64
CA VAL A 149 -12.28 -7.04 -6.30
C VAL A 149 -11.52 -7.46 -7.57
N TYR A 150 -10.71 -6.55 -8.12
CA TYR A 150 -9.97 -6.69 -9.37
C TYR A 150 -8.56 -7.28 -9.24
N CYS A 151 -8.06 -7.54 -8.03
CA CYS A 151 -6.75 -8.21 -7.86
C CYS A 151 -6.90 -9.53 -7.09
N THR A 152 -6.52 -10.63 -7.74
CA THR A 152 -6.73 -12.00 -7.23
C THR A 152 -5.66 -12.44 -6.22
N ASN A 153 -4.51 -11.77 -6.14
CA ASN A 153 -3.45 -12.07 -5.19
C ASN A 153 -3.08 -10.85 -4.32
N GLU A 154 -2.57 -11.10 -3.12
CA GLU A 154 -2.23 -10.05 -2.14
C GLU A 154 -1.02 -9.20 -2.56
N THR A 155 -0.04 -9.81 -3.22
CA THR A 155 1.18 -9.11 -3.66
C THR A 155 0.88 -8.05 -4.74
N ASP A 156 0.10 -8.41 -5.75
CA ASP A 156 -0.36 -7.53 -6.82
C ASP A 156 -1.30 -6.45 -6.27
N ARG A 157 -2.11 -6.73 -5.24
CA ARG A 157 -2.86 -5.68 -4.52
C ARG A 157 -1.94 -4.64 -3.90
N LEU A 158 -0.90 -5.09 -3.19
CA LEU A 158 0.08 -4.18 -2.60
C LEU A 158 0.86 -3.40 -3.66
N LEU A 159 1.24 -4.05 -4.77
CA LEU A 159 1.95 -3.40 -5.87
C LEU A 159 1.06 -2.39 -6.62
N ASP A 160 -0.19 -2.75 -6.94
CA ASP A 160 -1.18 -1.86 -7.56
C ASP A 160 -1.39 -0.62 -6.70
N ARG A 161 -1.63 -0.82 -5.40
CA ARG A 161 -1.79 0.27 -4.44
C ARG A 161 -0.58 1.19 -4.40
N ASN A 162 0.60 0.64 -4.16
CA ASN A 162 1.82 1.45 -4.04
C ASN A 162 2.16 2.15 -5.36
N PHE A 163 1.94 1.49 -6.50
CA PHE A 163 2.16 2.09 -7.82
C PHE A 163 1.25 3.30 -8.04
N ARG A 164 -0.06 3.17 -7.77
CA ARG A 164 -1.04 4.25 -7.96
C ARG A 164 -0.81 5.41 -7.00
N LEU A 165 -0.46 5.11 -5.74
CA LEU A 165 -0.12 6.14 -4.75
C LEU A 165 1.15 6.91 -5.13
N LEU A 166 2.23 6.19 -5.47
CA LEU A 166 3.47 6.81 -5.91
C LEU A 166 3.26 7.66 -7.17
N ARG A 167 2.48 7.14 -8.13
CA ARG A 167 2.13 7.87 -9.34
C ARG A 167 1.40 9.17 -9.02
N TYR A 168 0.42 9.14 -8.13
CA TYR A 168 -0.28 10.34 -7.69
C TYR A 168 0.67 11.36 -7.06
N GLU A 169 1.54 10.93 -6.14
CA GLU A 169 2.53 11.80 -5.49
C GLU A 169 3.47 12.47 -6.49
N LEU A 170 3.80 11.81 -7.60
CA LEU A 170 4.66 12.35 -8.66
C LEU A 170 3.90 13.24 -9.64
N LEU A 171 2.66 12.91 -9.99
CA LEU A 171 1.86 13.67 -10.96
C LEU A 171 1.27 14.93 -10.37
N TYR A 172 0.84 14.90 -9.11
CA TYR A 172 0.16 16.02 -8.48
C TYR A 172 0.98 17.32 -8.48
N PRO A 173 2.29 17.32 -8.13
CA PRO A 173 3.11 18.53 -8.22
C PRO A 173 3.26 19.04 -9.66
N LEU A 174 3.33 18.13 -10.64
CA LEU A 174 3.45 18.48 -12.06
C LEU A 174 2.16 19.13 -12.57
N SER A 175 1.01 18.54 -12.27
CA SER A 175 -0.29 19.10 -12.67
C SER A 175 -0.53 20.46 -12.02
N LEU A 176 -0.17 20.62 -10.75
CA LEU A 176 -0.28 21.91 -10.06
C LEU A 176 0.60 22.99 -10.71
N ALA A 177 1.85 22.67 -11.02
CA ALA A 177 2.74 23.59 -11.71
C ALA A 177 2.21 23.99 -13.10
N ILE A 178 1.65 23.04 -13.85
CA ILE A 178 1.05 23.31 -15.16
C ILE A 178 -0.20 24.19 -15.01
N SER A 179 -1.05 23.95 -14.01
CA SER A 179 -2.23 24.79 -13.73
C SER A 179 -1.82 26.23 -13.49
N HIS A 180 -0.85 26.45 -12.59
CA HIS A 180 -0.36 27.79 -12.26
C HIS A 180 0.25 28.50 -13.48
N LEU A 181 1.01 27.78 -14.32
CA LEU A 181 1.53 28.35 -15.56
C LEU A 181 0.40 28.73 -16.53
N THR A 182 -0.60 27.85 -16.67
CA THR A 182 -1.74 28.06 -17.56
C THR A 182 -2.56 29.28 -17.12
N GLU A 183 -2.86 29.38 -15.82
CA GLU A 183 -3.51 30.55 -15.22
C GLU A 183 -2.67 31.83 -15.44
N HIS A 184 -1.37 31.77 -15.21
CA HIS A 184 -0.49 32.91 -15.43
C HIS A 184 -0.49 33.37 -16.89
N PHE A 185 -0.45 32.44 -17.85
CA PHE A 185 -0.54 32.79 -19.27
C PHE A 185 -1.91 33.36 -19.64
N SER A 186 -3.02 32.82 -19.11
CA SER A 186 -4.35 33.39 -19.36
C SER A 186 -4.46 34.82 -18.81
N TYR A 187 -3.91 35.08 -17.62
CA TYR A 187 -3.85 36.43 -17.06
C TYR A 187 -3.04 37.40 -17.94
N LEU A 188 -1.94 36.94 -18.55
CA LEU A 188 -1.15 37.77 -19.46
C LEU A 188 -1.86 38.05 -20.78
N GLU A 189 -2.59 37.08 -21.32
CA GLU A 189 -3.43 37.28 -22.51
C GLU A 189 -4.56 38.26 -22.23
N ASP A 190 -5.25 38.12 -21.10
CA ASP A 190 -6.27 39.05 -20.64
C ASP A 190 -5.69 40.45 -20.44
N PHE A 191 -4.53 40.58 -19.79
CA PHE A 191 -3.83 41.85 -19.58
C PHE A 191 -3.43 42.51 -20.91
N ASN A 192 -2.89 41.75 -21.86
CA ASN A 192 -2.51 42.25 -23.19
C ASN A 192 -3.73 42.61 -24.04
N SER A 193 -4.86 41.94 -23.87
CA SER A 193 -6.12 42.26 -24.52
C SER A 193 -6.75 43.55 -23.96
N LEU A 194 -6.59 43.80 -22.66
CA LEU A 194 -7.06 45.00 -21.95
C LEU A 194 -6.15 46.21 -22.14
N ASN A 195 -4.85 46.00 -22.40
CA ASN A 195 -3.87 47.03 -22.72
C ASN A 195 -3.15 46.69 -24.03
N PRO A 196 -3.80 46.85 -25.20
CA PRO A 196 -3.11 46.70 -26.47
C PRO A 196 -2.04 47.79 -26.54
N SER A 197 -0.78 47.39 -26.42
CA SER A 197 0.34 48.30 -26.59
C SER A 197 0.22 48.97 -27.96
N LYS A 198 0.08 50.31 -27.94
CA LYS A 198 0.03 51.16 -29.13
C LYS A 198 1.25 50.82 -29.99
N PRO A 199 1.10 50.42 -31.27
CA PRO A 199 2.25 50.18 -32.11
C PRO A 199 3.07 51.48 -32.21
N PRO A 200 4.41 51.40 -32.32
CA PRO A 200 5.22 52.59 -32.46
C PRO A 200 4.78 53.33 -33.72
N SER A 201 4.17 54.49 -33.54
CA SER A 201 3.77 55.37 -34.62
C SER A 201 5.02 55.83 -35.34
N SER A 202 5.22 55.30 -36.54
CA SER A 202 5.96 55.98 -37.59
C SER A 202 5.34 57.36 -37.82
N SER A 203 6.05 58.42 -37.46
CA SER A 203 5.86 59.74 -38.05
C SER A 203 7.22 60.43 -38.16
N SER A 204 7.76 60.32 -39.36
CA SER A 204 8.76 61.15 -39.99
C SER A 204 8.44 62.65 -39.96
N SER A 205 9.49 63.43 -40.26
CA SER A 205 9.53 64.83 -40.74
C SER A 205 9.82 65.87 -39.64
N SER A 206 10.71 66.84 -39.81
CA SER A 206 11.66 67.20 -40.88
C SER A 206 12.45 68.44 -40.43
N SER A 207 13.64 68.64 -41.03
CA SER A 207 14.36 69.93 -41.22
C SER A 207 14.90 70.65 -39.96
N SER A 208 16.09 71.25 -39.90
CA SER A 208 17.01 71.81 -40.90
C SER A 208 18.31 72.24 -40.21
N SER A 209 19.47 72.08 -40.84
CA SER A 209 20.46 73.17 -41.01
C SER A 209 21.71 72.64 -41.73
N SER A 210 21.79 73.03 -43.00
CA SER A 210 22.97 72.94 -43.84
C SER A 210 23.86 74.18 -43.62
N SER A 211 25.13 73.97 -43.30
CA SER A 211 26.19 74.96 -43.49
C SER A 211 27.52 74.27 -43.78
N SER A 212 27.81 74.06 -45.07
CA SER A 212 29.13 73.70 -45.57
C SER A 212 29.60 74.78 -46.55
N SER A 213 30.45 75.67 -46.04
CA SER A 213 31.26 76.58 -46.84
C SER A 213 32.62 75.94 -47.10
N SER A 214 32.75 75.39 -48.30
CA SER A 214 33.83 75.65 -49.28
C SER A 214 35.30 75.76 -48.83
N SER A 215 36.10 74.86 -49.43
CA SER A 215 37.36 75.10 -50.17
C SER A 215 38.64 75.54 -49.46
N SER A 216 39.71 74.77 -49.68
CA SER A 216 41.02 75.15 -50.26
C SER A 216 41.88 73.87 -50.32
N SER A 217 42.16 73.32 -51.50
CA SER A 217 43.36 73.57 -52.34
C SER A 217 44.62 72.91 -51.80
#